data_AF-A0A350D6D6-F1
#
_entry.id   AF-A0A350D6D6-F1
#
_cell.length_a   1.000
_cell.length_b   1.000
_cell.length_c   1.000
_cell.angle_alpha   90.00
_cell.angle_beta   90.00
_cell.angle_gamma   90.00
#
_symmetry.space_group_name_H-M   'P 1'
#
loop_
_entity.id
_entity.type
_entity.pdbx_description
1 polymer ?
#
loop_
_entity_poly.entity_id
_entity_poly.type
_entity_poly.pdbx_seq_one_letter_code
_entity_poly.pdbx_strand_id
1 'polypeptide(L)'
;MIDNCGQAFYLNHMKIILAGYNLDSEVIEELKKNSPERQDITPETISAAYARISRDPRPVNELRAVARAEVERARRSNQSIIFKMGHHSVAEHAVFNFDLIGLSRLAIEEVEHFRLCSYTEKSQRYITLDGDYVLPEEIKQAGPKFEKVFTETIEAQNEAYRYFYGRLREHFFNKFEKQAANPKNQPILDGWAKEDARYVVSLATKGQLGLTANARNLELIIRRLAAKKNAELEELRRQLYDLAKKVAPSIILFTEASPYEAEMMANVSREAERLLAAEKMRAKQTGQSKPKEIELAEFSENGDELILAGLLFSTAGLSYQETLKKVGRFTHQQKLELAKKVFEHMEFYDVPPREFELAELTYDLIVSASCFAQLKRHRMMTLLTQPYDPALGVMIPPSIKEIKEQKKFIEIIKKTDKTWRALKNGVGPAADYILTNAHRRRVTVRANVRELYHLSRLREDATAQWEIRQVSARMSSLAKKVFPLTARLLGGKDSYPELYKKLFGQLPKMQPPSLFYE
;
A
#
# COMPACT_ATOMS: atom_id res chain seq x y z
N MET A 1 -18.71 41.57 9.03
CA MET A 1 -18.15 42.22 7.83
C MET A 1 -17.68 41.14 6.89
N ILE A 2 -18.29 41.04 5.71
CA ILE A 2 -17.92 40.09 4.66
C ILE A 2 -16.70 40.68 3.95
N ASP A 3 -15.55 40.02 4.07
CA ASP A 3 -14.32 40.43 3.40
C ASP A 3 -14.40 39.99 1.91
N ASN A 4 -14.18 40.93 1.00
CA ASN A 4 -14.49 40.86 -0.44
C ASN A 4 -13.63 39.86 -1.25
N CYS A 5 -12.92 38.94 -0.60
CA CYS A 5 -12.21 37.83 -1.25
C CYS A 5 -12.91 36.46 -1.11
N GLY A 6 -14.09 36.37 -0.46
CA GLY A 6 -14.92 35.17 -0.48
C GLY A 6 -14.33 33.89 0.15
N GLN A 7 -13.16 33.95 0.81
CA GLN A 7 -12.43 32.78 1.33
C GLN A 7 -12.29 32.73 2.85
N ALA A 8 -13.04 33.58 3.58
CA ALA A 8 -13.02 33.59 5.04
C ALA A 8 -14.42 33.38 5.62
N PHE A 9 -14.55 32.38 6.50
CA PHE A 9 -15.75 32.16 7.29
C PHE A 9 -15.53 32.67 8.71
N TYR A 10 -16.54 33.33 9.27
CA TYR A 10 -16.53 33.89 10.61
C TYR A 10 -17.63 33.23 11.44
N LEU A 11 -17.27 32.51 12.49
CA LEU A 11 -18.19 32.02 13.52
C LEU A 11 -17.74 32.57 14.87
N ASN A 12 -18.54 33.43 15.49
CA ASN A 12 -18.25 34.16 16.73
C ASN A 12 -16.91 34.95 16.68
N HIS A 13 -15.81 34.34 17.14
CA HIS A 13 -14.45 34.91 17.21
C HIS A 13 -13.41 34.16 16.35
N MET A 14 -13.84 33.15 15.58
CA MET A 14 -12.94 32.31 14.78
C MET A 14 -12.89 32.82 13.34
N LYS A 15 -11.67 33.10 12.85
CA LYS A 15 -11.41 33.40 11.43
C LYS A 15 -10.75 32.20 10.77
N ILE A 16 -11.45 31.55 9.84
CA ILE A 16 -10.92 30.43 9.07
C ILE A 16 -10.60 30.93 7.67
N ILE A 17 -9.37 30.70 7.19
CA ILE A 17 -8.91 31.15 5.87
C ILE A 17 -8.34 29.94 5.12
N LEU A 18 -8.80 29.70 3.90
CA LEU A 18 -8.14 28.75 3.00
C LEU A 18 -6.77 29.32 2.60
N ALA A 19 -5.71 28.80 3.20
CA ALA A 19 -4.37 29.38 3.06
C ALA A 19 -3.66 29.04 1.75
N GLY A 20 -4.08 27.95 1.08
CA GLY A 20 -3.54 27.45 -0.17
C GLY A 20 -4.11 26.07 -0.49
N TYR A 21 -3.93 25.64 -1.74
CA TYR A 21 -4.26 24.32 -2.27
C TYR A 21 -3.33 24.05 -3.46
N ASN A 22 -3.18 22.78 -3.86
CA ASN A 22 -2.38 22.42 -5.03
C ASN A 22 -3.19 22.63 -6.33
N LEU A 23 -2.46 22.90 -7.42
CA LEU A 23 -2.99 23.07 -8.77
C LEU A 23 -2.17 22.20 -9.73
N ASP A 24 -2.75 21.91 -10.89
CA ASP A 24 -2.03 21.25 -11.99
C ASP A 24 -0.80 22.06 -12.41
N SER A 25 0.32 21.38 -12.71
CA SER A 25 1.56 22.06 -13.10
C SER A 25 1.43 22.84 -14.41
N GLU A 26 0.63 22.36 -15.37
CA GLU A 26 0.42 23.07 -16.65
C GLU A 26 -0.31 24.40 -16.42
N VAL A 27 -1.31 24.41 -15.54
CA VAL A 27 -2.01 25.63 -15.12
C VAL A 27 -1.06 26.61 -14.44
N ILE A 28 -0.16 26.11 -13.57
CA ILE A 28 0.84 26.97 -12.92
C ILE A 28 1.80 27.58 -13.95
N GLU A 29 2.27 26.80 -14.92
CA GLU A 29 3.18 27.27 -15.97
C GLU A 29 2.51 28.25 -16.95
N GLU A 30 1.24 28.05 -17.28
CA GLU A 30 0.45 29.00 -18.07
C GLU A 30 0.31 30.35 -17.34
N LEU A 31 -0.01 30.32 -16.04
CA LEU A 31 -0.11 31.52 -15.22
C LEU A 31 1.23 32.26 -15.10
N LYS A 32 2.35 31.54 -14.99
CA LYS A 32 3.70 32.12 -14.97
C LYS A 32 4.02 32.86 -16.27
N LYS A 33 3.70 32.27 -17.43
CA LYS A 33 3.96 32.88 -18.74
C LYS A 33 3.16 34.17 -18.95
N ASN A 34 1.96 34.24 -18.39
CA ASN A 34 1.03 35.35 -18.57
C ASN A 34 1.08 36.40 -17.43
N SER A 35 2.02 36.27 -16.49
CA SER A 35 2.19 37.18 -15.36
C SER A 35 3.60 37.79 -15.34
N PRO A 36 3.81 38.94 -14.68
CA PRO A 36 5.15 39.39 -14.32
C PRO A 36 5.91 38.30 -13.55
N GLU A 37 7.24 38.31 -13.62
CA GLU A 37 8.07 37.33 -12.91
C GLU A 37 7.72 37.31 -11.41
N ARG A 38 7.36 36.13 -10.89
CA ARG A 38 7.09 35.94 -9.47
C ARG A 38 7.88 34.79 -8.88
N GLN A 39 8.63 35.08 -7.83
CA GLN A 39 9.39 34.08 -7.07
C GLN A 39 8.53 33.31 -6.06
N ASP A 40 7.35 33.85 -5.70
CA ASP A 40 6.47 33.30 -4.67
C ASP A 40 5.62 32.12 -5.14
N ILE A 41 5.81 31.67 -6.40
CA ILE A 41 5.17 30.47 -6.97
C ILE A 41 5.97 29.25 -6.53
N THR A 42 5.91 28.97 -5.24
CA THR A 42 6.59 27.85 -4.58
C THR A 42 5.85 27.44 -3.30
N PRO A 43 5.81 26.13 -2.97
CA PRO A 43 5.21 25.67 -1.72
C PRO A 43 6.03 26.04 -0.47
N GLU A 44 7.27 26.51 -0.64
CA GLU A 44 8.20 26.80 0.46
C GLU A 44 7.74 27.93 1.37
N THR A 45 6.93 28.86 0.86
CA THR A 45 6.46 30.05 1.61
C THR A 45 5.48 29.67 2.71
N ILE A 46 4.62 28.67 2.48
CA ILE A 46 3.69 28.15 3.49
C ILE A 46 4.47 27.48 4.61
N SER A 47 5.42 26.60 4.26
CA SER A 47 6.33 25.95 5.21
C SER A 47 7.03 26.99 6.10
N ALA A 48 7.68 27.99 5.50
CA ALA A 48 8.42 29.02 6.23
C ALA A 48 7.53 29.93 7.10
N ALA A 49 6.29 30.20 6.68
CA ALA A 49 5.33 30.95 7.48
C ALA A 49 4.91 30.14 8.72
N TYR A 50 4.58 28.86 8.54
CA TYR A 50 4.07 28.01 9.61
C TYR A 50 5.15 27.66 10.64
N ALA A 51 6.40 27.56 10.19
CA ALA A 51 7.58 27.43 11.04
C ALA A 51 7.71 28.54 12.11
N ARG A 52 7.11 29.71 11.88
CA ARG A 52 7.22 30.90 12.74
C ARG A 52 6.03 31.09 13.70
N ILE A 53 4.95 30.32 13.56
CA ILE A 53 3.71 30.50 14.34
C ILE A 53 3.97 30.50 15.85
N SER A 54 4.83 29.61 16.35
CA SER A 54 5.10 29.51 17.79
C SER A 54 6.07 30.57 18.32
N ARG A 55 6.64 31.44 17.46
CA ARG A 55 7.73 32.36 17.83
C ARG A 55 7.52 33.79 17.37
N ASP A 56 6.46 34.06 16.62
CA ASP A 56 6.13 35.37 16.08
C ASP A 56 4.69 35.71 16.50
N PRO A 57 4.46 36.86 17.17
CA PRO A 57 3.14 37.21 17.69
C PRO A 57 2.13 37.57 16.59
N ARG A 58 2.57 37.76 15.34
CA ARG A 58 1.67 38.13 14.24
C ARG A 58 0.72 36.98 13.87
N PRO A 59 -0.51 37.30 13.44
CA PRO A 59 -1.42 36.32 12.87
C PRO A 59 -0.80 35.55 11.69
N VAL A 60 -1.13 34.26 11.57
CA VAL A 60 -0.55 33.36 10.55
C VAL A 60 -0.75 33.86 9.11
N ASN A 61 -1.84 34.56 8.80
CA ASN A 61 -2.06 35.16 7.49
C ASN A 61 -1.06 36.27 7.15
N GLU A 62 -0.60 37.03 8.15
CA GLU A 62 0.43 38.05 7.97
C GLU A 62 1.81 37.39 7.80
N LEU A 63 2.10 36.33 8.56
CA LEU A 63 3.33 35.55 8.39
C LEU A 63 3.43 34.96 6.97
N ARG A 64 2.31 34.50 6.41
CA ARG A 64 2.22 34.04 5.01
C ARG A 64 2.47 35.17 4.02
N ALA A 65 1.87 36.34 4.23
CA ALA A 65 2.09 37.51 3.37
C ALA A 65 3.58 37.90 3.34
N VAL A 66 4.24 37.95 4.51
CA VAL A 66 5.69 38.21 4.62
C VAL A 66 6.51 37.12 3.94
N ALA A 67 6.18 35.84 4.13
CA ALA A 67 6.90 34.74 3.49
C ALA A 67 6.83 34.79 1.97
N ARG A 68 5.68 35.20 1.40
CA ARG A 68 5.51 35.39 -0.05
C ARG A 68 6.29 36.60 -0.56
N ALA A 69 6.32 37.70 0.19
CA ALA A 69 7.08 38.89 -0.20
C ALA A 69 8.60 38.66 -0.15
N GLU A 70 9.09 37.80 0.75
CA GLU A 70 10.52 37.58 1.01
C GLU A 70 10.92 36.11 0.82
N VAL A 71 10.76 35.56 -0.40
CA VAL A 71 10.96 34.13 -0.70
C VAL A 71 12.37 33.64 -0.32
N GLU A 72 13.42 34.40 -0.62
CA GLU A 72 14.78 34.00 -0.25
C GLU A 72 15.00 33.96 1.26
N ARG A 73 14.35 34.84 2.03
CA ARG A 73 14.37 34.76 3.48
C ARG A 73 13.56 33.56 3.97
N ALA A 74 12.43 33.26 3.35
CA ALA A 74 11.64 32.07 3.63
C ALA A 74 12.47 30.79 3.41
N ARG A 75 13.21 30.70 2.31
CA ARG A 75 14.14 29.59 2.01
C ARG A 75 15.23 29.43 3.05
N ARG A 76 15.91 30.53 3.44
CA ARG A 76 16.90 30.50 4.54
C ARG A 76 16.27 30.07 5.87
N SER A 77 15.04 30.52 6.14
CA SER A 77 14.29 30.13 7.34
C SER A 77 13.98 28.63 7.34
N ASN A 78 13.55 28.07 6.21
CA ASN A 78 13.33 26.63 6.05
C ASN A 78 14.62 25.86 6.34
N GLN A 79 15.74 26.24 5.72
CA GLN A 79 17.04 25.63 5.95
C GLN A 79 17.45 25.65 7.44
N SER A 80 17.22 26.77 8.13
CA SER A 80 17.55 26.88 9.55
C SER A 80 16.61 26.05 10.43
N ILE A 81 15.30 26.15 10.24
CA ILE A 81 14.32 25.57 11.17
C ILE A 81 14.16 24.06 10.94
N ILE A 82 14.05 23.63 9.69
CA ILE A 82 13.85 22.22 9.35
C ILE A 82 15.11 21.42 9.71
N PHE A 83 16.30 21.95 9.39
CA PHE A 83 17.53 21.16 9.45
C PHE A 83 18.41 21.47 10.65
N LYS A 84 18.71 22.75 10.95
CA LYS A 84 19.56 23.06 12.11
C LYS A 84 18.83 22.82 13.44
N MET A 85 17.51 23.00 13.46
CA MET A 85 16.69 22.80 14.66
C MET A 85 15.92 21.47 14.66
N GLY A 86 16.01 20.68 13.59
CA GLY A 86 15.38 19.36 13.50
C GLY A 86 13.84 19.36 13.39
N HIS A 87 13.21 20.51 13.09
CA HIS A 87 11.76 20.61 12.98
C HIS A 87 11.25 20.16 11.60
N HIS A 88 11.46 18.88 11.27
CA HIS A 88 11.14 18.30 9.96
C HIS A 88 9.65 18.31 9.59
N SER A 89 8.75 18.34 10.56
CA SER A 89 7.30 18.34 10.31
C SER A 89 6.83 19.57 9.55
N VAL A 90 7.55 20.70 9.63
CA VAL A 90 7.20 21.91 8.87
C VAL A 90 7.28 21.66 7.35
N ALA A 91 8.23 20.83 6.90
CA ALA A 91 8.37 20.47 5.49
C ALA A 91 7.13 19.75 4.93
N GLU A 92 6.28 19.17 5.78
CA GLU A 92 5.07 18.46 5.37
C GLU A 92 4.02 19.37 4.73
N HIS A 93 4.12 20.70 4.92
CA HIS A 93 3.22 21.66 4.28
C HIS A 93 3.51 21.90 2.79
N ALA A 94 4.67 21.48 2.31
CA ALA A 94 4.98 21.50 0.89
C ALA A 94 4.61 20.15 0.27
N VAL A 95 3.72 20.16 -0.72
CA VAL A 95 3.15 18.95 -1.33
C VAL A 95 3.44 18.94 -2.84
N PHE A 96 3.80 17.77 -3.35
CA PHE A 96 4.16 17.53 -4.74
C PHE A 96 3.28 16.42 -5.32
N ASN A 97 2.95 16.56 -6.61
CA ASN A 97 2.25 15.57 -7.40
C ASN A 97 3.18 15.10 -8.52
N PHE A 98 3.31 13.78 -8.69
CA PHE A 98 4.13 13.15 -9.74
C PHE A 98 3.32 12.10 -10.48
N ASP A 99 3.42 12.12 -11.80
CA ASP A 99 2.97 11.02 -12.65
C ASP A 99 4.17 10.12 -12.97
N LEU A 100 4.20 8.94 -12.34
CA LEU A 100 5.26 7.97 -12.57
C LEU A 100 4.79 7.03 -13.67
N ILE A 101 5.34 7.17 -14.87
CA ILE A 101 4.94 6.42 -16.07
C ILE A 101 6.11 5.56 -16.55
N GLY A 102 5.85 4.29 -16.81
CA GLY A 102 6.83 3.38 -17.39
C GLY A 102 7.75 2.69 -16.37
N LEU A 103 7.43 2.76 -15.08
CA LEU A 103 8.14 2.03 -14.03
C LEU A 103 7.77 0.54 -14.07
N SER A 104 8.72 -0.34 -13.80
CA SER A 104 8.45 -1.76 -13.60
C SER A 104 7.51 -1.98 -12.42
N ARG A 105 6.72 -3.04 -12.50
CA ARG A 105 5.86 -3.44 -11.38
C ARG A 105 6.66 -3.71 -10.11
N LEU A 106 7.89 -4.24 -10.23
CA LEU A 106 8.79 -4.44 -9.10
C LEU A 106 9.16 -3.10 -8.43
N ALA A 107 9.55 -2.09 -9.22
CA ALA A 107 9.86 -0.75 -8.71
C ALA A 107 8.63 -0.05 -8.10
N ILE A 108 7.45 -0.22 -8.70
CA ILE A 108 6.19 0.31 -8.17
C ILE A 108 5.91 -0.22 -6.75
N GLU A 109 6.19 -1.49 -6.48
CA GLU A 109 6.03 -2.04 -5.12
C GLU A 109 6.95 -1.38 -4.09
N GLU A 110 8.17 -1.03 -4.46
CA GLU A 110 9.12 -0.32 -3.59
C GLU A 110 8.68 1.12 -3.32
N VAL A 111 8.22 1.84 -4.35
CA VAL A 111 7.71 3.23 -4.23
C VAL A 111 6.43 3.31 -3.41
N GLU A 112 5.58 2.30 -3.51
CA GLU A 112 4.34 2.22 -2.76
C GLU A 112 4.50 1.71 -1.32
N HIS A 113 5.72 1.45 -0.86
CA HIS A 113 5.99 1.05 0.51
C HIS A 113 5.81 2.21 1.53
N PHE A 114 5.91 3.47 1.08
CA PHE A 114 5.88 4.63 1.97
C PHE A 114 4.43 4.98 2.35
N ARG A 115 4.18 5.08 3.66
CA ARG A 115 2.82 5.04 4.22
C ARG A 115 2.08 6.37 4.15
N LEU A 116 2.80 7.49 4.29
CA LEU A 116 2.22 8.83 4.38
C LEU A 116 2.28 9.56 3.03
N CYS A 117 1.85 8.85 1.99
CA CYS A 117 1.74 9.32 0.61
C CYS A 117 0.40 8.83 0.02
N SER A 118 -0.05 9.47 -1.05
CA SER A 118 -1.22 9.01 -1.80
C SER A 118 -0.79 8.42 -3.14
N TYR A 119 -1.38 7.28 -3.50
CA TYR A 119 -1.05 6.56 -4.71
C TYR A 119 -2.32 6.15 -5.46
N THR A 120 -2.31 6.33 -6.77
CA THR A 120 -3.31 5.73 -7.66
C THR A 120 -2.58 4.98 -8.77
N GLU A 121 -2.38 3.67 -8.55
CA GLU A 121 -1.75 2.77 -9.53
C GLU A 121 -2.78 2.27 -10.55
N LYS A 122 -2.41 2.33 -11.83
CA LYS A 122 -3.17 1.79 -12.95
C LYS A 122 -3.38 0.28 -12.79
N SER A 123 -4.64 -0.14 -12.69
CA SER A 123 -5.00 -1.55 -12.44
C SER A 123 -4.77 -2.43 -13.66
N GLN A 124 -3.94 -3.47 -13.50
CA GLN A 124 -3.80 -4.54 -14.51
C GLN A 124 -5.04 -5.46 -14.62
N ARG A 125 -6.09 -5.22 -13.83
CA ARG A 125 -7.36 -5.97 -13.92
C ARG A 125 -8.26 -5.44 -15.03
N TYR A 126 -8.17 -4.14 -15.34
CA TYR A 126 -9.11 -3.47 -16.26
C TYR A 126 -8.50 -3.22 -17.65
N ILE A 127 -7.17 -3.24 -17.76
CA ILE A 127 -6.44 -2.90 -18.98
C ILE A 127 -5.74 -4.14 -19.54
N THR A 128 -5.81 -4.28 -20.86
CA THR A 128 -5.03 -5.28 -21.60
C THR A 128 -3.56 -4.89 -21.59
N LEU A 129 -2.67 -5.84 -21.36
CA LEU A 129 -1.23 -5.58 -21.34
C LEU A 129 -0.66 -5.70 -22.76
N ASP A 130 0.00 -4.64 -23.23
CA ASP A 130 0.56 -4.55 -24.59
C ASP A 130 1.96 -5.20 -24.70
N GLY A 131 2.50 -5.68 -23.59
CA GLY A 131 3.79 -6.37 -23.52
C GLY A 131 4.97 -5.46 -23.16
N ASP A 132 4.72 -4.19 -22.84
CA ASP A 132 5.75 -3.25 -22.39
C ASP A 132 6.44 -3.69 -21.10
N TYR A 133 7.78 -3.63 -21.09
CA TYR A 133 8.59 -4.01 -19.93
C TYR A 133 9.83 -3.12 -19.79
N VAL A 134 10.36 -3.09 -18.56
CA VAL A 134 11.65 -2.49 -18.24
C VAL A 134 12.74 -3.55 -18.44
N LEU A 135 13.77 -3.21 -19.20
CA LEU A 135 15.01 -3.99 -19.28
C LEU A 135 16.02 -3.37 -18.29
N PRO A 136 16.29 -4.02 -17.13
CA PRO A 136 17.21 -3.50 -16.13
C PRO A 136 18.61 -3.28 -16.69
N GLU A 137 19.25 -2.20 -16.27
CA GLU A 137 20.59 -1.84 -16.74
C GLU A 137 21.65 -2.87 -16.31
N GLU A 138 21.47 -3.46 -15.14
CA GLU A 138 22.31 -4.54 -14.62
C GLU A 138 22.31 -5.76 -15.56
N ILE A 139 21.18 -6.04 -16.23
CA ILE A 139 21.05 -7.14 -17.20
C ILE A 139 21.79 -6.81 -18.50
N LYS A 140 21.67 -5.57 -19.00
CA LYS A 140 22.41 -5.13 -20.19
C LYS A 140 23.91 -5.18 -19.97
N GLN A 141 24.37 -4.68 -18.83
CA GLN A 141 25.79 -4.63 -18.47
C GLN A 141 26.42 -6.01 -18.26
N ALA A 142 25.63 -7.00 -17.83
CA ALA A 142 26.11 -8.39 -17.75
C ALA A 142 26.37 -9.02 -19.13
N GLY A 143 25.86 -8.43 -20.20
CA GLY A 143 26.23 -8.69 -21.59
C GLY A 143 25.11 -9.30 -22.45
N PRO A 144 25.32 -9.37 -23.78
CA PRO A 144 24.26 -9.67 -24.76
C PRO A 144 23.55 -11.00 -24.55
N LYS A 145 24.23 -11.99 -23.95
CA LYS A 145 23.65 -13.30 -23.63
C LYS A 145 22.56 -13.21 -22.56
N PHE A 146 22.78 -12.39 -21.52
CA PHE A 146 21.81 -12.20 -20.44
C PHE A 146 20.61 -11.38 -20.90
N GLU A 147 20.87 -10.32 -21.67
CA GLU A 147 19.82 -9.53 -22.30
C GLU A 147 18.94 -10.40 -23.21
N LYS A 148 19.55 -11.20 -24.09
CA LYS A 148 18.81 -12.10 -24.99
C LYS A 148 17.91 -13.08 -24.23
N VAL A 149 18.45 -13.79 -23.23
CA VAL A 149 17.66 -14.79 -22.48
C VAL A 149 16.54 -14.15 -21.65
N PHE A 150 16.76 -12.93 -21.15
CA PHE A 150 15.73 -12.14 -20.46
C PHE A 150 14.60 -11.77 -21.42
N THR A 151 14.93 -11.11 -22.54
CA THR A 151 13.97 -10.69 -23.58
C THR A 151 13.16 -11.87 -24.12
N GLU A 152 13.79 -12.97 -24.53
CA GLU A 152 13.10 -14.18 -25.02
C GLU A 152 12.17 -14.82 -23.99
N THR A 153 12.46 -14.63 -22.69
CA THR A 153 11.60 -15.14 -21.62
C THR A 153 10.42 -14.22 -21.38
N ILE A 154 10.62 -12.89 -21.39
CA ILE A 154 9.54 -11.89 -21.31
C ILE A 154 8.57 -12.03 -22.49
N GLU A 155 9.08 -12.20 -23.71
CA GLU A 155 8.26 -12.39 -24.91
C GLU A 155 7.36 -13.63 -24.78
N ALA A 156 7.92 -14.75 -24.29
CA ALA A 156 7.14 -15.97 -24.05
C ALA A 156 6.09 -15.78 -22.95
N GLN A 157 6.38 -15.01 -21.89
CA GLN A 157 5.41 -14.66 -20.86
C GLN A 157 4.27 -13.79 -21.41
N ASN A 158 4.59 -12.80 -22.25
CA ASN A 158 3.61 -11.93 -22.90
C ASN A 158 2.73 -12.68 -23.91
N GLU A 159 3.31 -13.58 -24.69
CA GLU A 159 2.55 -14.47 -25.58
C GLU A 159 1.62 -15.38 -24.79
N ALA A 160 2.11 -15.97 -23.70
CA ALA A 160 1.31 -16.78 -22.80
C ALA A 160 0.15 -15.98 -22.18
N TYR A 161 0.37 -14.72 -21.79
CA TYR A 161 -0.70 -13.84 -21.33
C TYR A 161 -1.80 -13.67 -22.37
N ARG A 162 -1.45 -13.33 -23.63
CA ARG A 162 -2.44 -13.19 -24.72
C ARG A 162 -3.23 -14.48 -24.93
N TYR A 163 -2.53 -15.61 -24.91
CA TYR A 163 -3.15 -16.93 -25.04
C TYR A 163 -4.14 -17.22 -23.90
N PHE A 164 -3.71 -17.09 -22.64
CA PHE A 164 -4.57 -17.35 -21.48
C PHE A 164 -5.72 -16.38 -21.39
N TYR A 165 -5.51 -15.09 -21.70
CA TYR A 165 -6.57 -14.10 -21.73
C TYR A 165 -7.68 -14.49 -22.70
N GLY A 166 -7.35 -14.90 -23.93
CA GLY A 166 -8.35 -15.35 -24.90
C GLY A 166 -9.17 -16.56 -24.41
N ARG A 167 -8.48 -17.58 -23.88
CA ARG A 167 -9.13 -18.80 -23.36
C ARG A 167 -9.99 -18.55 -22.12
N LEU A 168 -9.49 -17.73 -21.20
CA LEU A 168 -10.21 -17.35 -19.98
C LEU A 168 -11.41 -16.47 -20.28
N ARG A 169 -11.30 -15.58 -21.26
CA ARG A 169 -12.43 -14.75 -21.71
C ARG A 169 -13.56 -15.61 -22.26
N GLU A 170 -13.25 -16.55 -23.15
CA GLU A 170 -14.23 -17.53 -23.65
C GLU A 170 -14.87 -18.31 -22.49
N HIS A 171 -14.06 -18.82 -21.57
CA HIS A 171 -14.51 -19.58 -20.42
C HIS A 171 -15.46 -18.80 -19.50
N PHE A 172 -15.10 -17.58 -19.08
CA PHE A 172 -15.93 -16.78 -18.18
C PHE A 172 -17.25 -16.35 -18.84
N PHE A 173 -17.24 -16.02 -20.13
CA PHE A 173 -18.48 -15.67 -20.85
C PHE A 173 -19.42 -16.88 -20.99
N ASN A 174 -18.88 -18.08 -21.25
CA ASN A 174 -19.69 -19.30 -21.31
C ASN A 174 -20.21 -19.73 -19.93
N LYS A 175 -19.36 -19.65 -18.89
CA LYS A 175 -19.72 -20.03 -17.52
C LYS A 175 -20.80 -19.13 -16.92
N PHE A 176 -20.80 -17.84 -17.29
CA PHE A 176 -21.74 -16.83 -16.81
C PHE A 176 -22.63 -16.31 -17.95
N GLU A 177 -23.09 -17.20 -18.85
CA GLU A 177 -23.85 -16.84 -20.07
C GLU A 177 -25.04 -15.92 -19.78
N LYS A 178 -25.81 -16.22 -18.73
CA LYS A 178 -26.95 -15.41 -18.31
C LYS A 178 -26.55 -13.98 -17.93
N GLN A 179 -25.47 -13.82 -17.17
CA GLN A 179 -24.96 -12.51 -16.77
C GLN A 179 -24.33 -11.78 -17.96
N ALA A 180 -23.62 -12.51 -18.83
CA ALA A 180 -22.95 -11.98 -20.02
C ALA A 180 -23.93 -11.40 -21.06
N ALA A 181 -25.17 -11.89 -21.07
CA ALA A 181 -26.25 -11.36 -21.90
C ALA A 181 -26.55 -9.88 -21.60
N ASN A 182 -26.30 -9.40 -20.37
CA ASN A 182 -26.37 -7.98 -20.04
C ASN A 182 -25.03 -7.29 -20.36
N PRO A 183 -24.96 -6.35 -21.32
CA PRO A 183 -23.72 -5.68 -21.70
C PRO A 183 -23.00 -4.97 -20.54
N LYS A 184 -23.73 -4.53 -19.50
CA LYS A 184 -23.14 -3.88 -18.32
C LYS A 184 -22.29 -4.83 -17.48
N ASN A 185 -22.50 -6.14 -17.58
CA ASN A 185 -21.75 -7.16 -16.85
C ASN A 185 -20.50 -7.64 -17.61
N GLN A 186 -20.42 -7.41 -18.93
CA GLN A 186 -19.31 -7.89 -19.75
C GLN A 186 -17.93 -7.36 -19.32
N PRO A 187 -17.77 -6.09 -18.90
CA PRO A 187 -16.48 -5.59 -18.39
C PRO A 187 -15.99 -6.32 -17.13
N ILE A 188 -16.92 -6.85 -16.31
CA ILE A 188 -16.57 -7.61 -15.11
C ILE A 188 -15.96 -8.97 -15.51
N LEU A 189 -16.61 -9.68 -16.42
CA LEU A 189 -16.15 -10.98 -16.92
C LEU A 189 -14.83 -10.86 -17.70
N ASP A 190 -14.70 -9.83 -18.53
CA ASP A 190 -13.47 -9.49 -19.23
C ASP A 190 -12.33 -9.15 -18.25
N GLY A 191 -12.65 -8.40 -17.19
CA GLY A 191 -11.74 -8.09 -16.11
C GLY A 191 -11.25 -9.33 -15.35
N TRP A 192 -12.11 -10.32 -15.12
CA TRP A 192 -11.70 -11.61 -14.52
C TRP A 192 -10.74 -12.40 -15.41
N ALA A 193 -10.97 -12.41 -16.73
CA ALA A 193 -10.05 -13.02 -17.69
C ALA A 193 -8.67 -12.35 -17.64
N LYS A 194 -8.61 -11.01 -17.66
CA LYS A 194 -7.37 -10.23 -17.53
C LYS A 194 -6.68 -10.49 -16.20
N GLU A 195 -7.44 -10.51 -15.11
CA GLU A 195 -6.96 -10.71 -13.75
C GLU A 195 -6.25 -12.05 -13.56
N ASP A 196 -6.80 -13.13 -14.09
CA ASP A 196 -6.20 -14.46 -13.98
C ASP A 196 -5.09 -14.67 -15.02
N ALA A 197 -5.25 -14.15 -16.23
CA ALA A 197 -4.20 -14.24 -17.26
C ALA A 197 -2.91 -13.54 -16.83
N ARG A 198 -2.99 -12.40 -16.13
CA ARG A 198 -1.79 -11.62 -15.75
C ARG A 198 -0.87 -12.35 -14.76
N TYR A 199 -1.27 -13.49 -14.18
CA TYR A 199 -0.39 -14.27 -13.29
C TYR A 199 0.89 -14.75 -14.00
N VAL A 200 0.88 -14.88 -15.34
CA VAL A 200 2.08 -15.27 -16.10
C VAL A 200 2.95 -14.11 -16.56
N VAL A 201 2.53 -12.84 -16.43
CA VAL A 201 3.38 -11.72 -16.84
C VAL A 201 4.43 -11.40 -15.79
N SER A 202 5.55 -10.84 -16.24
CA SER A 202 6.72 -10.54 -15.41
C SER A 202 6.55 -9.30 -14.54
N LEU A 203 7.34 -9.22 -13.47
CA LEU A 203 7.46 -8.04 -12.62
C LEU A 203 8.19 -6.88 -13.29
N ALA A 204 8.82 -7.11 -14.45
CA ALA A 204 9.37 -6.09 -15.33
C ALA A 204 8.30 -5.35 -16.12
N THR A 205 7.07 -5.86 -16.20
CA THR A 205 5.97 -5.20 -16.94
C THR A 205 5.82 -3.75 -16.48
N LYS A 206 5.80 -2.83 -17.44
CA LYS A 206 5.65 -1.40 -17.16
C LYS A 206 4.26 -1.11 -16.60
N GLY A 207 4.22 -0.25 -15.59
CA GLY A 207 3.04 0.30 -14.98
C GLY A 207 3.09 1.82 -14.93
N GLN A 208 2.08 2.39 -14.31
CA GLN A 208 2.05 3.82 -14.03
C GLN A 208 1.22 4.10 -12.78
N LEU A 209 1.55 5.17 -12.07
CA LEU A 209 0.78 5.64 -10.93
C LEU A 209 0.91 7.15 -10.74
N GLY A 210 -0.16 7.76 -10.23
CA GLY A 210 -0.09 9.09 -9.63
C GLY A 210 0.41 8.99 -8.19
N LEU A 211 1.43 9.78 -7.84
CA LEU A 211 2.00 9.92 -6.50
C LEU A 211 1.75 11.33 -5.98
N THR A 212 1.23 11.44 -4.75
CA THR A 212 1.20 12.70 -3.99
C THR A 212 2.01 12.52 -2.71
N ALA A 213 3.04 13.33 -2.53
CA ALA A 213 3.92 13.28 -1.38
C ALA A 213 4.19 14.69 -0.84
N ASN A 214 4.20 14.83 0.49
CA ASN A 214 4.79 16.02 1.09
C ASN A 214 6.33 15.97 1.08
N ALA A 215 7.00 17.11 1.25
CA ALA A 215 8.45 17.20 1.11
C ALA A 215 9.21 16.26 2.07
N ARG A 216 8.72 16.09 3.30
CA ARG A 216 9.32 15.18 4.29
C ARG A 216 9.28 13.73 3.81
N ASN A 217 8.14 13.29 3.27
CA ASN A 217 7.98 11.94 2.75
C ASN A 217 8.71 11.75 1.41
N LEU A 218 8.74 12.78 0.57
CA LEU A 218 9.49 12.76 -0.68
C LEU A 218 11.00 12.64 -0.43
N GLU A 219 11.55 13.38 0.53
CA GLU A 219 12.93 13.24 0.98
C GLU A 219 13.20 11.82 1.50
N LEU A 220 12.29 11.27 2.31
CA LEU A 220 12.40 9.89 2.79
C LEU A 220 12.39 8.87 1.63
N ILE A 221 11.54 9.05 0.61
CA ILE A 221 11.51 8.22 -0.60
C ILE A 221 12.86 8.28 -1.30
N ILE A 222 13.33 9.48 -1.67
CA ILE A 222 14.58 9.69 -2.41
C ILE A 222 15.76 9.03 -1.68
N ARG A 223 15.88 9.28 -0.37
CA ARG A 223 16.98 8.76 0.45
C ARG A 223 16.94 7.24 0.62
N ARG A 224 15.75 6.65 0.80
CA ARG A 224 15.61 5.19 0.90
C ARG A 224 15.85 4.48 -0.43
N LEU A 225 15.47 5.11 -1.55
CA LEU A 225 15.79 4.61 -2.89
C LEU A 225 17.29 4.70 -3.17
N ALA A 226 18.00 5.71 -2.67
CA ALA A 226 19.46 5.82 -2.81
C ALA A 226 20.23 4.66 -2.15
N ALA A 227 19.63 4.01 -1.14
CA ALA A 227 20.19 2.83 -0.51
C ALA A 227 19.95 1.54 -1.31
N LYS A 228 19.10 1.58 -2.35
CA LYS A 228 18.77 0.42 -3.18
C LYS A 228 19.81 0.29 -4.27
N LYS A 229 20.48 -0.87 -4.34
CA LYS A 229 21.39 -1.22 -5.43
C LYS A 229 20.60 -1.66 -6.67
N ASN A 230 19.79 -0.75 -7.22
CA ASN A 230 18.96 -0.98 -8.40
C ASN A 230 18.94 0.25 -9.32
N ALA A 231 19.29 0.07 -10.59
CA ALA A 231 19.46 1.17 -11.54
C ALA A 231 18.15 1.92 -11.86
N GLU A 232 17.01 1.22 -11.92
CA GLU A 232 15.71 1.86 -12.16
C GLU A 232 15.32 2.78 -10.99
N LEU A 233 15.48 2.30 -9.76
CA LEU A 233 15.19 3.09 -8.55
C LEU A 233 16.17 4.25 -8.36
N GLU A 234 17.42 4.06 -8.77
CA GLU A 234 18.45 5.11 -8.80
C GLU A 234 18.07 6.25 -9.76
N GLU A 235 17.65 5.91 -10.98
CA GLU A 235 17.20 6.91 -11.94
C GLU A 235 15.91 7.61 -11.47
N LEU A 236 14.97 6.85 -10.90
CA LEU A 236 13.75 7.41 -10.33
C LEU A 236 14.04 8.43 -9.24
N ARG A 237 14.90 8.11 -8.26
CA ARG A 237 15.19 9.04 -7.16
C ARG A 237 15.82 10.34 -7.67
N ARG A 238 16.67 10.25 -8.69
CA ARG A 238 17.37 11.40 -9.27
C ARG A 238 16.38 12.32 -9.96
N GLN A 239 15.48 11.76 -10.77
CA GLN A 239 14.44 12.54 -11.44
C GLN A 239 13.45 13.18 -10.44
N LEU A 240 13.01 12.44 -9.41
CA LEU A 240 12.16 12.99 -8.35
C LEU A 240 12.83 14.19 -7.67
N TYR A 241 14.11 14.06 -7.31
CA TYR A 241 14.87 15.14 -6.70
C TYR A 241 15.04 16.34 -7.65
N ASP A 242 15.49 16.10 -8.88
CA ASP A 242 15.77 17.16 -9.87
C ASP A 242 14.51 17.97 -10.18
N LEU A 243 13.34 17.33 -10.27
CA LEU A 243 12.06 18.00 -10.47
C LEU A 243 11.64 18.80 -9.23
N ALA A 244 11.71 18.20 -8.03
CA ALA A 244 11.29 18.87 -6.80
C ALA A 244 12.20 20.06 -6.44
N LYS A 245 13.52 19.92 -6.63
CA LYS A 245 14.52 20.96 -6.33
C LYS A 245 14.32 22.22 -7.15
N LYS A 246 13.85 22.10 -8.41
CA LYS A 246 13.55 23.27 -9.26
C LYS A 246 12.46 24.16 -8.65
N VAL A 247 11.50 23.57 -7.95
CA VAL A 247 10.35 24.28 -7.38
C VAL A 247 10.60 24.67 -5.91
N ALA A 248 11.31 23.83 -5.16
CA ALA A 248 11.49 23.99 -3.73
C ALA A 248 12.91 23.62 -3.25
N PRO A 249 13.94 24.42 -3.60
CA PRO A 249 15.35 24.09 -3.37
C PRO A 249 15.79 24.07 -1.89
N SER A 250 15.00 24.60 -0.96
CA SER A 250 15.38 24.77 0.45
C SER A 250 14.84 23.70 1.40
N ILE A 251 13.98 22.79 0.93
CA ILE A 251 13.21 21.88 1.81
C ILE A 251 13.48 20.38 1.61
N ILE A 252 14.18 19.99 0.53
CA ILE A 252 14.65 18.62 0.30
C ILE A 252 16.17 18.67 0.25
N LEU A 253 16.83 18.29 1.35
CA LEU A 253 18.28 18.40 1.48
C LEU A 253 18.97 17.04 1.65
N PHE A 254 18.35 16.09 2.34
CA PHE A 254 18.96 14.79 2.60
C PHE A 254 18.56 13.77 1.54
N THR A 255 19.29 13.76 0.42
CA THR A 255 18.98 12.91 -0.74
C THR A 255 19.82 11.64 -0.83
N GLU A 256 20.97 11.62 -0.16
CA GLU A 256 21.88 10.49 -0.16
C GLU A 256 21.59 9.54 1.00
N ALA A 257 21.79 8.24 0.75
CA ALA A 257 21.66 7.23 1.78
C ALA A 257 22.67 7.50 2.91
N SER A 258 22.19 7.57 4.14
CA SER A 258 23.08 7.56 5.30
C SER A 258 23.82 6.22 5.39
N PRO A 259 25.01 6.14 6.02
CA PRO A 259 25.69 4.86 6.27
C PRO A 259 24.78 3.85 6.97
N TYR A 260 23.95 4.34 7.90
CA TYR A 260 22.91 3.53 8.54
C TYR A 260 21.98 2.86 7.52
N GLU A 261 21.42 3.60 6.58
CA GLU A 261 20.48 3.02 5.60
C GLU A 261 21.15 2.13 4.56
N ALA A 262 22.36 2.51 4.13
CA ALA A 262 23.11 1.75 3.15
C ALA A 262 23.58 0.38 3.70
N GLU A 263 23.90 0.30 4.99
CA GLU A 263 24.58 -0.87 5.57
C GLU A 263 23.73 -1.68 6.55
N MET A 264 22.75 -1.07 7.24
CA MET A 264 22.07 -1.73 8.37
C MET A 264 21.47 -3.08 8.00
N MET A 265 20.67 -3.17 6.94
CA MET A 265 20.04 -4.43 6.57
C MET A 265 21.05 -5.47 6.10
N ALA A 266 22.12 -5.06 5.42
CA ALA A 266 23.19 -5.98 5.02
C ALA A 266 23.94 -6.53 6.25
N ASN A 267 24.19 -5.70 7.26
CA ASN A 267 24.79 -6.11 8.53
C ASN A 267 23.88 -7.09 9.29
N VAL A 268 22.58 -6.78 9.38
CA VAL A 268 21.58 -7.67 9.98
C VAL A 268 21.53 -9.00 9.25
N SER A 269 21.51 -9.02 7.91
CA SER A 269 21.49 -10.25 7.12
C SER A 269 22.73 -11.12 7.38
N ARG A 270 23.93 -10.53 7.41
CA ARG A 270 25.17 -11.28 7.69
C ARG A 270 25.17 -11.91 9.08
N GLU A 271 24.75 -11.17 10.11
CA GLU A 271 24.68 -11.72 11.46
C GLU A 271 23.58 -12.77 11.59
N ALA A 272 22.42 -12.57 10.95
CA ALA A 272 21.35 -13.57 10.92
C ALA A 272 21.81 -14.88 10.27
N GLU A 273 22.52 -14.82 9.13
CA GLU A 273 23.11 -15.99 8.48
C GLU A 273 24.08 -16.74 9.40
N ARG A 274 24.93 -16.01 10.13
CA ARG A 274 25.85 -16.59 11.11
C ARG A 274 25.11 -17.31 12.24
N LEU A 275 24.10 -16.67 12.82
CA LEU A 275 23.30 -17.25 13.91
C LEU A 275 22.55 -18.51 13.47
N LEU A 276 21.90 -18.46 12.31
CA LEU A 276 21.15 -19.59 11.74
C LEU A 276 22.07 -20.76 11.34
N ALA A 277 23.28 -20.46 10.85
CA ALA A 277 24.28 -21.50 10.56
C ALA A 277 24.72 -22.22 11.84
N ALA A 278 24.96 -21.47 12.93
CA ALA A 278 25.31 -22.04 14.23
C ALA A 278 24.17 -22.89 14.82
N GLU A 279 22.92 -22.49 14.65
CA GLU A 279 21.75 -23.26 15.07
C GLU A 279 21.62 -24.58 14.29
N LYS A 280 21.77 -24.55 12.96
CA LYS A 280 21.73 -25.75 12.11
C LYS A 280 22.78 -26.78 12.50
N MET A 281 23.96 -26.34 12.97
CA MET A 281 25.01 -27.23 13.48
C MET A 281 24.64 -27.89 14.81
N ARG A 282 23.76 -27.26 15.61
CA ARG A 282 23.35 -27.73 16.96
C ARG A 282 22.07 -28.57 16.94
N ALA A 283 21.16 -28.33 15.99
CA ALA A 283 19.89 -29.02 15.92
C ALA A 283 20.01 -30.42 15.28
N LYS A 284 19.50 -31.46 15.96
CA LYS A 284 19.18 -32.74 15.31
C LYS A 284 18.04 -32.49 14.32
N GLN A 285 18.17 -32.97 13.08
CA GLN A 285 17.16 -32.83 12.02
C GLN A 285 15.78 -33.26 12.53
N THR A 286 14.94 -32.30 12.90
CA THR A 286 13.50 -32.53 13.08
C THR A 286 12.82 -32.29 11.74
N GLY A 287 11.87 -33.16 11.40
CA GLY A 287 11.17 -33.11 10.12
C GLY A 287 10.50 -31.75 9.91
N GLN A 288 10.80 -31.10 8.79
CA GLN A 288 10.13 -29.86 8.41
C GLN A 288 8.67 -30.16 8.08
N SER A 289 7.75 -29.65 8.90
CA SER A 289 6.35 -29.58 8.52
C SER A 289 6.19 -28.67 7.30
N LYS A 290 5.27 -28.99 6.38
CA LYS A 290 4.98 -28.10 5.25
C LYS A 290 4.55 -26.73 5.78
N PRO A 291 5.14 -25.63 5.28
CA PRO A 291 4.77 -24.31 5.75
C PRO A 291 3.29 -24.04 5.43
N LYS A 292 2.54 -23.56 6.43
CA LYS A 292 1.15 -23.11 6.23
C LYS A 292 1.17 -21.84 5.38
N GLU A 293 0.22 -21.70 4.45
CA GLU A 293 0.13 -20.51 3.60
C GLU A 293 -0.37 -19.27 4.35
N ILE A 294 -1.19 -19.48 5.40
CA ILE A 294 -1.74 -18.42 6.25
C ILE A 294 -1.79 -18.93 7.69
N GLU A 295 -1.05 -18.29 8.58
CA GLU A 295 -0.96 -18.62 9.99
C GLU A 295 -1.12 -17.37 10.86
N LEU A 296 -1.82 -17.52 12.00
CA LEU A 296 -1.83 -16.51 13.05
C LEU A 296 -0.66 -16.82 13.98
N ALA A 297 0.39 -16.02 13.90
CA ALA A 297 1.64 -16.22 14.63
C ALA A 297 1.56 -15.69 16.07
N GLU A 298 0.89 -14.55 16.26
CA GLU A 298 0.75 -13.88 17.55
C GLU A 298 -0.55 -13.07 17.61
N PHE A 299 -1.10 -12.86 18.79
CA PHE A 299 -2.22 -11.94 19.01
C PHE A 299 -2.19 -11.41 20.46
N SER A 300 -2.79 -10.25 20.70
CA SER A 300 -2.94 -9.68 22.04
C SER A 300 -3.74 -10.62 22.95
N GLU A 301 -3.17 -11.00 24.09
CA GLU A 301 -3.91 -11.73 25.11
C GLU A 301 -5.07 -10.88 25.63
N ASN A 302 -6.27 -11.45 25.74
CA ASN A 302 -7.50 -10.75 26.17
C ASN A 302 -7.84 -9.52 25.30
N GLY A 303 -7.62 -9.60 23.98
CA GLY A 303 -7.80 -8.46 23.08
C GLY A 303 -9.21 -7.85 23.07
N ASP A 304 -10.27 -8.66 23.25
CA ASP A 304 -11.63 -8.14 23.41
C ASP A 304 -11.72 -7.25 24.66
N GLU A 305 -11.14 -7.68 25.79
CA GLU A 305 -11.11 -6.90 27.03
C GLU A 305 -10.30 -5.61 26.90
N LEU A 306 -9.18 -5.61 26.17
CA LEU A 306 -8.39 -4.40 25.92
C LEU A 306 -9.23 -3.33 25.20
N ILE A 307 -9.93 -3.73 24.14
CA ILE A 307 -10.81 -2.84 23.37
C ILE A 307 -11.96 -2.33 24.23
N LEU A 308 -12.65 -3.23 24.95
CA LEU A 308 -13.79 -2.88 25.81
C LEU A 308 -13.36 -1.95 26.97
N ALA A 309 -12.16 -2.14 27.52
CA ALA A 309 -11.61 -1.26 28.54
C ALA A 309 -11.28 0.13 27.99
N GLY A 310 -10.83 0.22 26.73
CA GLY A 310 -10.66 1.48 26.01
C GLY A 310 -11.99 2.22 25.85
N LEU A 311 -13.05 1.51 25.44
CA LEU A 311 -14.38 2.12 25.28
C LEU A 311 -14.91 2.67 26.60
N LEU A 312 -14.72 1.92 27.69
CA LEU A 312 -15.10 2.36 29.03
C LEU A 312 -14.24 3.55 29.49
N PHE A 313 -12.94 3.54 29.19
CA PHE A 313 -12.01 4.62 29.55
C PHE A 313 -12.45 5.97 28.97
N SER A 314 -12.88 5.99 27.71
CA SER A 314 -13.32 7.20 27.01
C SER A 314 -14.58 7.87 27.60
N THR A 315 -15.28 7.21 28.55
CA THR A 315 -16.56 7.70 29.09
C THR A 315 -16.65 7.69 30.62
N ALA A 316 -15.88 6.85 31.32
CA ALA A 316 -16.10 6.59 32.74
C ALA A 316 -15.36 7.54 33.70
N GLY A 317 -14.47 8.41 33.22
CA GLY A 317 -13.61 9.25 34.09
C GLY A 317 -12.64 8.43 34.95
N LEU A 318 -12.42 7.17 34.60
CA LEU A 318 -11.52 6.23 35.28
C LEU A 318 -10.19 6.14 34.51
N SER A 319 -9.12 5.76 35.20
CA SER A 319 -7.87 5.39 34.52
C SER A 319 -8.04 4.11 33.70
N TYR A 320 -7.23 3.94 32.66
CA TYR A 320 -7.27 2.73 31.82
C TYR A 320 -7.01 1.44 32.62
N GLN A 321 -6.19 1.50 33.67
CA GLN A 321 -5.97 0.34 34.55
C GLN A 321 -7.22 -0.05 35.35
N GLU A 322 -8.00 0.94 35.79
CA GLU A 322 -9.26 0.68 36.50
C GLU A 322 -10.33 0.12 35.56
N THR A 323 -10.40 0.60 34.32
CA THR A 323 -11.36 0.07 33.34
C THR A 323 -11.03 -1.37 32.93
N LEU A 324 -9.74 -1.71 32.77
CA LEU A 324 -9.30 -3.11 32.55
C LEU A 324 -9.76 -4.03 33.69
N LYS A 325 -9.54 -3.63 34.95
CA LYS A 325 -9.99 -4.41 36.12
C LYS A 325 -11.51 -4.57 36.16
N LYS A 326 -12.27 -3.53 35.78
CA LYS A 326 -13.74 -3.57 35.74
C LYS A 326 -14.25 -4.49 34.62
N VAL A 327 -13.74 -4.35 33.40
CA VAL A 327 -14.11 -5.18 32.25
C VAL A 327 -13.73 -6.64 32.48
N GLY A 328 -12.61 -6.92 33.15
CA GLY A 328 -12.23 -8.27 33.56
C GLY A 328 -13.27 -8.96 34.48
N ARG A 329 -14.09 -8.19 35.19
CA ARG A 329 -15.18 -8.70 36.05
C ARG A 329 -16.53 -8.75 35.35
N PHE A 330 -16.66 -8.21 34.14
CA PHE A 330 -17.90 -8.27 33.38
C PHE A 330 -18.19 -9.69 32.94
N THR A 331 -19.47 -10.07 32.97
CA THR A 331 -19.95 -11.30 32.35
C THR A 331 -19.79 -11.22 30.84
N HIS A 332 -19.77 -12.37 30.16
CA HIS A 332 -19.76 -12.41 28.70
C HIS A 332 -20.90 -11.59 28.08
N GLN A 333 -22.10 -11.64 28.69
CA GLN A 333 -23.25 -10.87 28.22
C GLN A 333 -23.04 -9.36 28.35
N GLN A 334 -22.47 -8.89 29.46
CA GLN A 334 -22.14 -7.47 29.64
C GLN A 334 -21.10 -6.99 28.63
N LYS A 335 -20.06 -7.80 28.38
CA LYS A 335 -19.04 -7.53 27.36
C LYS A 335 -19.65 -7.46 25.96
N LEU A 336 -20.51 -8.42 25.62
CA LEU A 336 -21.21 -8.47 24.33
C LEU A 336 -22.12 -7.25 24.13
N GLU A 337 -22.90 -6.86 25.13
CA GLU A 337 -23.77 -5.68 25.02
C GLU A 337 -22.95 -4.40 24.85
N LEU A 338 -21.83 -4.26 25.55
CA LEU A 338 -20.92 -3.12 25.35
C LEU A 338 -20.33 -3.11 23.93
N ALA A 339 -19.86 -4.25 23.42
CA ALA A 339 -19.37 -4.36 22.04
C ALA A 339 -20.48 -4.01 21.02
N LYS A 340 -21.71 -4.49 21.23
CA LYS A 340 -22.86 -4.21 20.36
C LYS A 340 -23.16 -2.72 20.26
N LYS A 341 -22.95 -1.93 21.32
CA LYS A 341 -23.17 -0.47 21.28
C LYS A 341 -22.24 0.26 20.32
N VAL A 342 -21.06 -0.27 20.04
CA VAL A 342 -20.18 0.27 18.99
C VAL A 342 -20.74 0.00 17.59
N PHE A 343 -21.44 -1.12 17.42
CA PHE A 343 -21.93 -1.58 16.13
C PHE A 343 -23.37 -1.13 15.83
N GLU A 344 -24.09 -0.60 16.81
CA GLU A 344 -25.46 -0.11 16.68
C GLU A 344 -25.45 1.07 15.69
N HIS A 345 -26.01 0.89 14.49
CA HIS A 345 -25.99 1.84 13.35
C HIS A 345 -24.70 1.91 12.53
N MET A 346 -23.73 1.01 12.75
CA MET A 346 -22.60 0.90 11.82
C MET A 346 -23.14 0.58 10.41
N GLU A 347 -22.51 1.13 9.38
CA GLU A 347 -22.69 0.73 7.98
C GLU A 347 -21.40 0.13 7.42
N PHE A 348 -21.46 -0.48 6.23
CA PHE A 348 -20.29 -1.16 5.64
C PHE A 348 -19.12 -0.22 5.27
N TYR A 349 -19.34 1.10 5.27
CA TYR A 349 -18.33 2.12 5.02
C TYR A 349 -17.79 2.78 6.29
N ASP A 350 -18.41 2.52 7.44
CA ASP A 350 -17.96 3.08 8.71
C ASP A 350 -16.75 2.33 9.25
N VAL A 351 -15.94 3.05 10.02
CA VAL A 351 -14.72 2.53 10.64
C VAL A 351 -14.94 2.53 12.15
N PRO A 352 -14.63 1.43 12.86
CA PRO A 352 -14.75 1.42 14.31
C PRO A 352 -13.80 2.45 14.95
N PRO A 353 -14.07 2.85 16.20
CA PRO A 353 -13.33 3.91 16.87
C PRO A 353 -11.91 3.44 17.24
N ARG A 354 -11.04 4.37 17.65
CA ARG A 354 -9.60 4.11 17.86
C ARG A 354 -9.31 3.09 18.96
N GLU A 355 -10.25 2.84 19.86
CA GLU A 355 -10.15 1.81 20.90
C GLU A 355 -9.93 0.42 20.30
N PHE A 356 -10.38 0.17 19.05
CA PHE A 356 -10.11 -1.07 18.31
C PHE A 356 -8.64 -1.21 17.85
N GLU A 357 -7.82 -0.17 18.04
CA GLU A 357 -6.38 -0.22 17.82
C GLU A 357 -5.62 -0.88 18.99
N LEU A 358 -6.28 -1.09 20.15
CA LEU A 358 -5.66 -1.64 21.38
C LEU A 358 -5.39 -3.16 21.33
N ALA A 359 -5.97 -3.88 20.37
CA ALA A 359 -5.70 -5.29 20.16
C ALA A 359 -5.12 -5.54 18.77
N GLU A 360 -4.07 -6.35 18.73
CA GLU A 360 -3.25 -6.61 17.53
C GLU A 360 -3.17 -8.10 17.23
N LEU A 361 -2.96 -8.41 15.94
CA LEU A 361 -2.72 -9.75 15.43
C LEU A 361 -1.54 -9.71 14.45
N THR A 362 -0.65 -10.69 14.58
CA THR A 362 0.48 -10.92 13.67
C THR A 362 0.23 -12.21 12.88
N TYR A 363 0.29 -12.10 11.55
CA TYR A 363 0.09 -13.21 10.62
C TYR A 363 1.34 -13.48 9.80
N ASP A 364 1.60 -14.76 9.52
CA ASP A 364 2.56 -15.18 8.51
C ASP A 364 1.81 -15.66 7.26
N LEU A 365 2.14 -15.03 6.13
CA LEU A 365 1.49 -15.26 4.84
C LEU A 365 2.50 -15.71 3.79
N ILE A 366 2.08 -16.60 2.90
CA ILE A 366 2.75 -16.89 1.64
C ILE A 366 1.82 -16.47 0.50
N VAL A 367 2.15 -15.38 -0.19
CA VAL A 367 1.26 -14.77 -1.18
C VAL A 367 1.96 -14.54 -2.51
N SER A 368 1.20 -14.64 -3.62
CA SER A 368 1.70 -14.26 -4.94
C SER A 368 1.95 -12.76 -5.04
N ALA A 369 2.69 -12.34 -6.07
CA ALA A 369 2.82 -10.92 -6.39
C ALA A 369 1.49 -10.27 -6.79
N SER A 370 0.59 -11.01 -7.43
CA SER A 370 -0.77 -10.54 -7.73
C SER A 370 -1.54 -10.18 -6.45
N CYS A 371 -1.46 -11.03 -5.44
CA CYS A 371 -2.11 -10.83 -4.13
C CYS A 371 -1.40 -9.73 -3.32
N PHE A 372 -0.06 -9.75 -3.26
CA PHE A 372 0.71 -8.73 -2.56
C PHE A 372 0.43 -7.32 -3.08
N ALA A 373 0.22 -7.16 -4.39
CA ALA A 373 -0.12 -5.86 -4.96
C ALA A 373 -1.47 -5.28 -4.48
N GLN A 374 -2.38 -6.13 -3.96
CA GLN A 374 -3.61 -5.67 -3.28
C GLN A 374 -3.36 -5.45 -1.79
N LEU A 375 -2.59 -6.34 -1.15
CA LEU A 375 -2.26 -6.26 0.28
C LEU A 375 -1.45 -5.00 0.62
N LYS A 376 -0.46 -4.63 -0.19
CA LYS A 376 0.42 -3.45 0.01
C LYS A 376 -0.33 -2.13 0.10
N ARG A 377 -1.59 -2.08 -0.33
CA ARG A 377 -2.44 -0.88 -0.26
C ARG A 377 -2.94 -0.59 1.16
N HIS A 378 -2.83 -1.55 2.09
CA HIS A 378 -3.22 -1.41 3.49
C HIS A 378 -2.03 -0.99 4.36
N ARG A 379 -1.42 0.14 3.99
CA ARG A 379 -0.10 0.62 4.44
C ARG A 379 -0.01 1.00 5.92
N MET A 380 -1.13 1.20 6.61
CA MET A 380 -1.11 1.46 8.05
C MET A 380 -0.72 0.21 8.84
N MET A 381 -1.08 -0.98 8.33
CA MET A 381 -0.59 -2.25 8.86
C MET A 381 0.92 -2.36 8.66
N THR A 382 1.58 -3.10 9.54
CA THR A 382 2.99 -3.44 9.33
C THR A 382 3.08 -4.58 8.33
N LEU A 383 3.83 -4.35 7.24
CA LEU A 383 4.07 -5.34 6.18
C LEU A 383 5.57 -5.58 6.05
N LEU A 384 6.05 -6.70 6.57
CA LEU A 384 7.45 -7.13 6.41
C LEU A 384 7.52 -8.19 5.33
N THR A 385 8.31 -7.95 4.30
CA THR A 385 8.39 -8.85 3.13
C THR A 385 9.77 -9.45 2.99
N GLN A 386 9.82 -10.73 2.65
CA GLN A 386 11.00 -11.31 2.02
C GLN A 386 10.95 -11.09 0.49
N PRO A 387 12.09 -11.20 -0.21
CA PRO A 387 12.10 -11.28 -1.67
C PRO A 387 11.19 -12.40 -2.18
N TYR A 388 10.79 -12.32 -3.45
CA TYR A 388 10.17 -13.46 -4.10
C TYR A 388 11.15 -14.63 -4.17
N ASP A 389 10.64 -15.83 -3.94
CA ASP A 389 11.44 -17.04 -3.89
C ASP A 389 10.78 -18.13 -4.75
N PRO A 390 11.39 -18.52 -5.90
CA PRO A 390 10.90 -19.63 -6.71
C PRO A 390 10.74 -20.95 -5.96
N ALA A 391 11.47 -21.17 -4.85
CA ALA A 391 11.31 -22.37 -4.01
C ALA A 391 9.96 -22.41 -3.27
N LEU A 392 9.32 -21.26 -3.07
CA LEU A 392 7.94 -21.19 -2.58
C LEU A 392 6.94 -21.59 -3.66
N GLY A 393 7.34 -21.84 -4.90
CA GLY A 393 6.45 -22.16 -6.01
C GLY A 393 5.54 -20.98 -6.39
N VAL A 394 4.48 -21.28 -7.14
CA VAL A 394 3.63 -20.28 -7.77
C VAL A 394 2.16 -20.46 -7.44
N MET A 395 1.39 -19.37 -7.51
CA MET A 395 -0.06 -19.42 -7.49
C MET A 395 -0.63 -19.64 -8.89
N ILE A 396 -1.36 -20.73 -9.09
CA ILE A 396 -2.07 -21.02 -10.35
C ILE A 396 -3.54 -20.65 -10.16
N PRO A 397 -4.08 -19.69 -10.94
CA PRO A 397 -5.49 -19.34 -10.85
C PRO A 397 -6.42 -20.55 -11.00
N PRO A 398 -7.51 -20.67 -10.22
CA PRO A 398 -8.48 -21.75 -10.36
C PRO A 398 -9.05 -21.84 -11.77
N SER A 399 -9.28 -20.71 -12.44
CA SER A 399 -9.79 -20.66 -13.81
C SER A 399 -8.84 -21.29 -14.84
N ILE A 400 -7.51 -21.15 -14.67
CA ILE A 400 -6.50 -21.87 -15.47
C ILE A 400 -6.66 -23.38 -15.29
N LYS A 401 -7.06 -23.82 -14.09
CA LYS A 401 -7.35 -25.24 -13.83
C LYS A 401 -8.65 -25.69 -14.49
N GLU A 402 -9.68 -24.86 -14.45
CA GLU A 402 -10.98 -25.12 -15.07
C GLU A 402 -10.88 -25.31 -16.58
N ILE A 403 -10.05 -24.49 -17.26
CA ILE A 403 -9.78 -24.63 -18.71
C ILE A 403 -8.76 -25.72 -19.06
N LYS A 404 -8.24 -26.46 -18.07
CA LYS A 404 -7.28 -27.57 -18.22
C LYS A 404 -5.91 -27.19 -18.83
N GLU A 405 -5.46 -25.95 -18.63
CA GLU A 405 -4.22 -25.41 -19.21
C GLU A 405 -3.06 -25.29 -18.20
N GLN A 406 -3.13 -26.02 -17.08
CA GLN A 406 -2.11 -25.96 -16.03
C GLN A 406 -0.71 -26.34 -16.52
N LYS A 407 -0.62 -27.29 -17.46
CA LYS A 407 0.66 -27.77 -18.01
C LYS A 407 1.40 -26.63 -18.73
N LYS A 408 0.72 -25.94 -19.64
CA LYS A 408 1.26 -24.80 -20.38
C LYS A 408 1.65 -23.65 -19.44
N PHE A 409 0.84 -23.38 -18.41
CA PHE A 409 1.17 -22.37 -17.39
C PHE A 409 2.50 -22.73 -16.69
N ILE A 410 2.63 -23.98 -16.23
CA ILE A 410 3.84 -24.46 -15.55
C ILE A 410 5.07 -24.49 -16.46
N GLU A 411 4.92 -24.72 -17.77
CA GLU A 411 6.03 -24.64 -18.72
C GLU A 411 6.62 -23.23 -18.79
N ILE A 412 5.79 -22.19 -18.81
CA ILE A 412 6.22 -20.79 -18.75
C ILE A 412 6.92 -20.50 -17.42
N ILE A 413 6.40 -21.01 -16.30
CA ILE A 413 7.04 -20.86 -14.98
C ILE A 413 8.40 -21.57 -14.96
N LYS A 414 8.52 -22.79 -15.49
CA LYS A 414 9.81 -23.51 -15.57
C LYS A 414 10.83 -22.76 -16.42
N LYS A 415 10.42 -22.17 -17.55
CA LYS A 415 11.28 -21.29 -18.37
C LYS A 415 11.74 -20.09 -17.54
N THR A 416 10.80 -19.44 -16.85
CA THR A 416 11.06 -18.29 -15.98
C THR A 416 12.07 -18.61 -14.88
N ASP A 417 11.85 -19.69 -14.12
CA ASP A 417 12.73 -20.13 -13.05
C ASP A 417 14.14 -20.46 -13.56
N LYS A 418 14.24 -21.10 -14.74
CA LYS A 418 15.52 -21.39 -15.38
C LYS A 418 16.27 -20.11 -15.72
N THR A 419 15.57 -19.14 -16.32
CA THR A 419 16.14 -17.82 -16.65
C THR A 419 16.54 -17.05 -15.40
N TRP A 420 15.69 -17.03 -14.37
CA TRP A 420 16.00 -16.40 -13.08
C TRP A 420 17.26 -16.99 -12.44
N ARG A 421 17.40 -18.33 -12.37
CA ARG A 421 18.62 -18.96 -11.84
C ARG A 421 19.87 -18.61 -12.64
N ALA A 422 19.75 -18.56 -13.97
CA ALA A 422 20.85 -18.18 -14.84
C ALA A 422 21.27 -16.72 -14.61
N LEU A 423 20.31 -15.82 -14.38
CA LEU A 423 20.55 -14.40 -14.11
C LEU A 423 21.11 -14.15 -12.70
N LYS A 424 20.61 -14.84 -11.66
CA LYS A 424 20.85 -14.51 -10.24
C LYS A 424 22.33 -14.38 -9.88
N ASN A 425 23.18 -15.26 -10.42
CA ASN A 425 24.63 -15.25 -10.14
C ASN A 425 25.38 -14.08 -10.82
N GLY A 426 24.86 -13.55 -11.94
CA GLY A 426 25.52 -12.50 -12.72
C GLY A 426 24.99 -11.09 -12.46
N VAL A 427 23.69 -10.95 -12.19
CA VAL A 427 23.01 -9.63 -12.07
C VAL A 427 22.38 -9.38 -10.69
N GLY A 428 22.51 -10.32 -9.76
CA GLY A 428 22.05 -10.17 -8.39
C GLY A 428 20.52 -9.91 -8.28
N PRO A 429 20.07 -8.91 -7.49
CA PRO A 429 18.65 -8.61 -7.31
C PRO A 429 17.89 -8.28 -8.60
N ALA A 430 18.55 -7.76 -9.64
CA ALA A 430 17.91 -7.44 -10.91
C ALA A 430 17.33 -8.68 -11.62
N ALA A 431 17.77 -9.89 -11.26
CA ALA A 431 17.15 -11.12 -11.74
C ALA A 431 15.65 -11.20 -11.40
N ASP A 432 15.21 -10.61 -10.27
CA ASP A 432 13.84 -10.74 -9.79
C ASP A 432 12.80 -10.07 -10.71
N TYR A 433 13.25 -9.19 -11.62
CA TYR A 433 12.43 -8.60 -12.67
C TYR A 433 11.81 -9.68 -13.60
N ILE A 434 12.48 -10.81 -13.81
CA ILE A 434 11.97 -11.86 -14.71
C ILE A 434 10.86 -12.69 -14.09
N LEU A 435 10.75 -12.69 -12.76
CA LEU A 435 9.72 -13.46 -12.05
C LEU A 435 8.34 -12.96 -12.46
N THR A 436 7.36 -13.86 -12.42
CA THR A 436 5.98 -13.55 -12.79
C THR A 436 5.13 -13.14 -11.60
N ASN A 437 3.95 -12.59 -11.91
CA ASN A 437 2.94 -12.28 -10.93
C ASN A 437 2.47 -13.46 -10.06
N ALA A 438 2.68 -14.69 -10.53
CA ALA A 438 2.36 -15.91 -9.82
C ALA A 438 3.39 -16.30 -8.75
N HIS A 439 4.62 -15.77 -8.82
CA HIS A 439 5.67 -16.11 -7.86
C HIS A 439 5.34 -15.57 -6.48
N ARG A 440 5.73 -16.34 -5.47
CA ARG A 440 5.31 -16.12 -4.09
C ARG A 440 6.43 -15.59 -3.22
N ARG A 441 6.06 -14.85 -2.19
CA ARG A 441 6.95 -14.36 -1.13
C ARG A 441 6.32 -14.61 0.23
N ARG A 442 7.16 -14.61 1.26
CA ARG A 442 6.70 -14.55 2.66
C ARG A 442 6.43 -13.11 3.06
N VAL A 443 5.31 -12.91 3.74
CA VAL A 443 4.91 -11.61 4.28
C VAL A 443 4.44 -11.80 5.71
N THR A 444 5.10 -11.13 6.64
CA THR A 444 4.59 -10.98 8.00
C THR A 444 3.75 -9.72 8.07
N VAL A 445 2.50 -9.87 8.49
CA VAL A 445 1.52 -8.78 8.61
C VAL A 445 1.17 -8.59 10.07
N ARG A 446 1.40 -7.40 10.64
CA ARG A 446 0.84 -7.02 11.94
C ARG A 446 -0.22 -5.96 11.74
N ALA A 447 -1.43 -6.24 12.23
CA ALA A 447 -2.59 -5.38 12.09
C ALA A 447 -3.35 -5.30 13.41
N ASN A 448 -3.85 -4.11 13.74
CA ASN A 448 -4.84 -3.98 14.80
C ASN A 448 -6.26 -4.33 14.30
N VAL A 449 -7.21 -4.54 15.22
CA VAL A 449 -8.58 -4.94 14.84
C VAL A 449 -9.25 -3.88 13.96
N ARG A 450 -9.00 -2.59 14.22
CA ARG A 450 -9.54 -1.48 13.39
C ARG A 450 -9.04 -1.54 11.95
N GLU A 451 -7.76 -1.85 11.74
CA GLU A 451 -7.18 -2.05 10.41
C GLU A 451 -7.75 -3.28 9.71
N LEU A 452 -8.03 -4.36 10.45
CA LEU A 452 -8.69 -5.54 9.88
C LEU A 452 -10.12 -5.26 9.41
N TYR A 453 -10.86 -4.36 10.06
CA TYR A 453 -12.15 -3.90 9.53
C TYR A 453 -11.99 -3.24 8.17
N HIS A 454 -11.01 -2.35 8.03
CA HIS A 454 -10.71 -1.71 6.74
C HIS A 454 -10.23 -2.73 5.68
N LEU A 455 -9.36 -3.68 6.05
CA LEU A 455 -8.90 -4.75 5.16
C LEU A 455 -10.07 -5.62 4.68
N SER A 456 -10.85 -6.17 5.61
CA SER A 456 -11.96 -7.09 5.32
C SER A 456 -13.00 -6.44 4.40
N ARG A 457 -13.42 -5.20 4.69
CA ARG A 457 -14.40 -4.49 3.86
C ARG A 457 -13.96 -4.31 2.42
N LEU A 458 -12.68 -4.14 2.14
CA LEU A 458 -12.18 -3.93 0.78
C LEU A 458 -11.70 -5.20 0.09
N ARG A 459 -11.22 -6.18 0.86
CA ARG A 459 -10.51 -7.33 0.33
C ARG A 459 -11.26 -8.64 0.45
N GLU A 460 -12.24 -8.75 1.35
CA GLU A 460 -13.15 -9.90 1.36
C GLU A 460 -14.34 -9.74 0.42
N ASP A 461 -14.55 -8.54 -0.11
CA ASP A 461 -15.67 -8.21 -0.98
C ASP A 461 -15.69 -9.03 -2.28
N ALA A 462 -16.88 -9.32 -2.80
CA ALA A 462 -17.07 -10.04 -4.05
C ALA A 462 -16.32 -9.42 -5.26
N THR A 463 -16.10 -8.10 -5.25
CA THR A 463 -15.36 -7.38 -6.30
C THR A 463 -13.84 -7.48 -6.19
N ALA A 464 -13.31 -7.98 -5.06
CA ALA A 464 -11.89 -8.17 -4.85
C ALA A 464 -11.35 -9.39 -5.63
N GLN A 465 -10.06 -9.32 -5.96
CA GLN A 465 -9.35 -10.43 -6.59
C GLN A 465 -9.40 -11.67 -5.67
N TRP A 466 -9.66 -12.85 -6.25
CA TRP A 466 -10.06 -14.02 -5.47
C TRP A 466 -9.00 -14.52 -4.46
N GLU A 467 -7.70 -14.36 -4.74
CA GLU A 467 -6.60 -14.80 -3.85
C GLU A 467 -6.53 -13.90 -2.63
N ILE A 468 -6.50 -12.56 -2.80
CA ILE A 468 -6.53 -11.64 -1.65
C ILE A 468 -7.83 -11.80 -0.85
N ARG A 469 -8.95 -12.12 -1.51
CA ARG A 469 -10.22 -12.45 -0.83
C ARG A 469 -10.09 -13.66 0.07
N GLN A 470 -9.49 -14.75 -0.40
CA GLN A 470 -9.24 -15.92 0.42
C GLN A 470 -8.28 -15.63 1.57
N VAL A 471 -7.22 -14.86 1.31
CA VAL A 471 -6.24 -14.45 2.33
C VAL A 471 -6.90 -13.63 3.43
N SER A 472 -7.62 -12.56 3.06
CA SER A 472 -8.31 -11.69 4.02
C SER A 472 -9.42 -12.42 4.77
N ALA A 473 -10.21 -13.27 4.10
CA ALA A 473 -11.25 -14.06 4.76
C ALA A 473 -10.66 -15.04 5.80
N ARG A 474 -9.50 -15.63 5.50
CA ARG A 474 -8.79 -16.48 6.46
C ARG A 474 -8.25 -15.67 7.63
N MET A 475 -7.67 -14.49 7.40
CA MET A 475 -7.22 -13.59 8.47
C MET A 475 -8.37 -13.19 9.40
N SER A 476 -9.52 -12.78 8.84
CA SER A 476 -10.72 -12.45 9.60
C SER A 476 -11.32 -13.64 10.34
N SER A 477 -11.30 -14.84 9.73
CA SER A 477 -11.73 -16.06 10.41
C SER A 477 -10.87 -16.37 11.63
N LEU A 478 -9.55 -16.18 11.54
CA LEU A 478 -8.63 -16.36 12.66
C LEU A 478 -8.85 -15.28 13.74
N ALA A 479 -9.04 -14.02 13.34
CA ALA A 479 -9.35 -12.92 14.28
C ALA A 479 -10.65 -13.17 15.04
N LYS A 480 -11.72 -13.60 14.37
CA LYS A 480 -13.00 -13.95 14.99
C LYS A 480 -12.92 -15.09 16.02
N LYS A 481 -11.91 -15.97 15.90
CA LYS A 481 -11.71 -17.06 16.87
C LYS A 481 -11.09 -16.55 18.17
N VAL A 482 -10.15 -15.60 18.08
CA VAL A 482 -9.44 -15.09 19.26
C VAL A 482 -10.14 -13.88 19.88
N PHE A 483 -10.84 -13.06 19.08
CA PHE A 483 -11.57 -11.85 19.50
C PHE A 483 -13.06 -11.94 19.08
N PRO A 484 -13.84 -12.90 19.60
CA PRO A 484 -15.20 -13.18 19.15
C PRO A 484 -16.22 -12.06 19.36
N LEU A 485 -15.94 -11.09 20.24
CA LEU A 485 -16.83 -9.95 20.49
C LEU A 485 -16.54 -8.81 19.52
N THR A 486 -15.28 -8.38 19.42
CA THR A 486 -14.90 -7.17 18.69
C THR A 486 -14.59 -7.43 17.22
N ALA A 487 -14.14 -8.62 16.83
CA ALA A 487 -13.93 -8.98 15.41
C ALA A 487 -15.21 -9.51 14.73
N ARG A 488 -16.35 -9.52 15.44
CA ARG A 488 -17.58 -10.20 15.04
C ARG A 488 -18.12 -9.77 13.66
N LEU A 489 -18.02 -8.48 13.33
CA LEU A 489 -18.51 -7.91 12.07
C LEU A 489 -17.45 -7.82 10.97
N LEU A 490 -16.24 -8.36 11.13
CA LEU A 490 -15.27 -8.46 10.04
C LEU A 490 -15.86 -9.21 8.85
N GLY A 491 -15.65 -8.73 7.63
CA GLY A 491 -16.15 -9.34 6.40
C GLY A 491 -16.20 -8.38 5.22
N GLY A 492 -16.43 -8.90 4.01
CA GLY A 492 -16.66 -8.09 2.80
C GLY A 492 -17.94 -7.27 2.90
N LYS A 493 -18.08 -6.22 2.07
CA LYS A 493 -19.30 -5.38 2.08
C LYS A 493 -20.51 -6.21 1.69
N ASP A 494 -20.36 -7.05 0.68
CA ASP A 494 -21.32 -8.09 0.26
C ASP A 494 -21.84 -8.97 1.41
N SER A 495 -20.96 -9.37 2.35
CA SER A 495 -21.33 -10.23 3.49
C SER A 495 -21.87 -9.45 4.71
N TYR A 496 -21.66 -8.14 4.75
CA TYR A 496 -21.97 -7.30 5.90
C TYR A 496 -23.44 -7.33 6.33
N PRO A 497 -24.43 -7.24 5.41
CA PRO A 497 -25.84 -7.27 5.79
C PRO A 497 -26.25 -8.52 6.59
N GLU A 498 -25.76 -9.69 6.20
CA GLU A 498 -26.04 -10.95 6.89
C GLU A 498 -25.32 -11.03 8.24
N LEU A 499 -24.07 -10.54 8.33
CA LEU A 499 -23.35 -10.44 9.60
C LEU A 499 -24.07 -9.52 10.59
N TYR A 500 -24.55 -8.36 10.12
CA TYR A 500 -25.30 -7.40 10.92
C TYR A 500 -26.65 -7.97 11.37
N LYS A 501 -27.40 -8.61 10.47
CA LYS A 501 -28.67 -9.31 10.77
C LYS A 501 -28.49 -10.41 11.79
N LYS A 502 -27.40 -11.19 11.72
CA LYS A 502 -27.08 -12.21 12.73
C LYS A 502 -26.82 -11.62 14.12
N LEU A 503 -26.35 -10.37 14.20
CA LEU A 503 -26.06 -9.69 15.47
C LEU A 503 -27.27 -8.95 16.05
N PHE A 504 -28.05 -8.28 15.20
CA PHE A 504 -29.12 -7.36 15.61
C PHE A 504 -30.54 -7.85 15.28
N GLY A 505 -30.69 -8.95 14.56
CA GLY A 505 -32.00 -9.48 14.13
C GLY A 505 -32.65 -8.71 12.97
N GLN A 506 -31.98 -7.69 12.43
CA GLN A 506 -32.47 -6.84 11.34
C GLN A 506 -31.35 -6.48 10.36
N LEU A 507 -31.70 -6.11 9.13
CA LEU A 507 -30.73 -5.65 8.14
C LEU A 507 -30.19 -4.25 8.48
N PRO A 508 -28.97 -3.89 8.01
CA PRO A 508 -28.47 -2.53 8.08
C PRO A 508 -29.25 -1.62 7.13
N LYS A 509 -29.09 -0.30 7.26
CA LYS A 509 -29.85 0.66 6.43
C LYS A 509 -29.40 0.59 4.97
N MET A 510 -28.11 0.43 4.73
CA MET A 510 -27.56 0.40 3.38
C MET A 510 -27.21 -1.03 2.96
N GLN A 511 -27.59 -1.36 1.73
CA GLN A 511 -27.15 -2.59 1.07
C GLN A 511 -26.01 -2.26 0.10
N PRO A 512 -24.95 -3.07 0.04
CA PRO A 512 -23.92 -2.91 -0.98
C PRO A 512 -24.52 -3.13 -2.38
N PRO A 513 -23.97 -2.49 -3.42
CA PRO A 513 -24.40 -2.76 -4.79
C PRO A 513 -24.16 -4.25 -5.12
N SER A 514 -25.08 -4.83 -5.88
CA SER A 514 -24.88 -6.17 -6.45
C SER A 514 -23.64 -6.19 -7.34
N LEU A 515 -22.93 -7.31 -7.34
CA LEU A 515 -21.79 -7.53 -8.23
C LEU A 515 -22.22 -7.49 -9.70
N PHE A 516 -23.37 -8.08 -10.03
CA PHE A 516 -23.93 -8.08 -11.37
C PHE A 516 -25.16 -7.18 -11.45
N TYR A 517 -25.29 -6.48 -12.56
CA TYR A 517 -26.50 -5.77 -12.94
C TYR A 517 -27.57 -6.79 -13.33
N GLU A 518 -28.78 -6.61 -12.78
CA GLU A 518 -29.98 -7.37 -13.13
C GLU A 518 -30.47 -7.07 -14.54
#